data_AF-A0A1R1SN79-F1
#
_entry.id   AF-A0A1R1SN79-F1
#
_cell.length_a   1.000
_cell.length_b   1.000
_cell.length_c   1.000
_cell.angle_alpha   90.00
_cell.angle_beta   90.00
_cell.angle_gamma   90.00
#
_symmetry.space_group_name_H-M   'P 1'
#
loop_
_entity.id
_entity.type
_entity.pdbx_description
1 polymer ?
#
loop_
_entity_poly.entity_id
_entity_poly.type
_entity_poly.pdbx_seq_one_letter_code
_entity_poly.pdbx_strand_id
1 'polypeptide(L)'
;MVTGEVSEARRKAVGLGSGACHALGLMVLAITEWVRADLKDATSLASHSYLKDMLRLAADLADEDWYKTAVDLYDKVSFGQPRAALWAAVLMALVVRLNRHGPEEVQQALSWVTAAYCLLATVALMPYLAAPGAGVILLLALSGGLVHVATR
;
A
#
# COMPACT_ATOMS: atom_id res chain seq x y z
N MET A 1 -16.25 -24.36 -23.92
CA MET A 1 -16.48 -22.89 -23.93
C MET A 1 -15.98 -22.18 -22.66
N VAL A 2 -15.19 -22.83 -21.79
CA VAL A 2 -14.87 -22.32 -20.42
C VAL A 2 -13.60 -21.43 -20.35
N THR A 3 -12.79 -21.38 -21.41
CA THR A 3 -11.49 -20.68 -21.38
C THR A 3 -11.59 -19.15 -21.54
N GLY A 4 -12.70 -18.63 -22.07
CA GLY A 4 -12.88 -17.19 -22.33
C GLY A 4 -13.27 -16.37 -21.10
N GLU A 5 -14.21 -16.86 -20.29
CA GLU A 5 -14.72 -16.16 -19.10
C GLU A 5 -13.67 -16.08 -17.99
N VAL A 6 -12.95 -17.17 -17.73
CA VAL A 6 -11.86 -17.24 -16.74
C VAL A 6 -10.74 -16.24 -17.06
N SER A 7 -10.49 -15.99 -18.34
CA SER A 7 -9.51 -15.00 -18.80
C SER A 7 -9.98 -13.55 -18.54
N GLU A 8 -11.26 -13.26 -18.76
CA GLU A 8 -11.81 -11.90 -18.57
C GLU A 8 -11.99 -11.55 -17.09
N ALA A 9 -12.51 -12.48 -16.28
CA ALA A 9 -12.67 -12.31 -14.84
C ALA A 9 -11.32 -12.09 -14.15
N ARG A 10 -10.30 -12.88 -14.52
CA ARG A 10 -8.92 -12.66 -14.10
C ARG A 10 -8.44 -11.26 -14.49
N ARG A 11 -8.63 -10.85 -15.75
CA ARG A 11 -8.22 -9.51 -16.23
C ARG A 11 -8.86 -8.38 -15.40
N LYS A 12 -10.10 -8.55 -14.94
CA LYS A 12 -10.79 -7.61 -14.06
C LYS A 12 -10.22 -7.61 -12.64
N ALA A 13 -9.93 -8.78 -12.07
CA ALA A 13 -9.34 -8.90 -10.73
C ALA A 13 -7.92 -8.32 -10.67
N VAL A 14 -7.07 -8.60 -11.66
CA VAL A 14 -5.65 -8.22 -11.65
C VAL A 14 -5.30 -7.01 -12.53
N GLY A 15 -6.31 -6.29 -13.03
CA GLY A 15 -6.15 -5.18 -13.97
C GLY A 15 -5.34 -3.99 -13.46
N LEU A 16 -5.09 -3.02 -14.34
CA LEU A 16 -4.23 -1.86 -14.06
C LEU A 16 -4.73 -1.01 -12.89
N GLY A 17 -6.05 -0.86 -12.71
CA GLY A 17 -6.64 -0.08 -11.62
C GLY A 17 -6.28 -0.65 -10.24
N SER A 18 -6.65 -1.90 -9.95
CA SER A 18 -6.28 -2.57 -8.70
C SER A 18 -4.77 -2.75 -8.57
N GLY A 19 -4.06 -2.98 -9.68
CA GLY A 19 -2.60 -3.10 -9.72
C GLY A 19 -1.86 -1.86 -9.24
N ALA A 20 -2.27 -0.67 -9.70
CA ALA A 20 -1.68 0.58 -9.25
C ALA A 20 -1.85 0.77 -7.74
N CYS A 21 -3.06 0.53 -7.22
CA CYS A 21 -3.32 0.62 -5.78
C CYS A 21 -2.51 -0.41 -4.97
N HIS A 22 -2.38 -1.65 -5.45
CA HIS A 22 -1.55 -2.66 -4.79
C HIS A 22 -0.07 -2.26 -4.77
N ALA A 23 0.44 -1.65 -5.85
CA ALA A 23 1.81 -1.16 -5.91
C ALA A 23 2.05 0.00 -4.92
N LEU A 24 1.08 0.91 -4.79
CA LEU A 24 1.12 1.98 -3.78
C LEU A 24 1.15 1.41 -2.36
N GLY A 25 0.26 0.46 -2.05
CA GLY A 25 0.25 -0.20 -0.73
C GLY A 25 1.55 -0.93 -0.41
N LEU A 26 2.13 -1.64 -1.37
CA LEU A 26 3.42 -2.31 -1.22
C LEU A 26 4.56 -1.30 -1.00
N MET A 27 4.58 -0.20 -1.75
CA MET A 27 5.57 0.87 -1.58
C MET A 27 5.50 1.47 -0.17
N VAL A 28 4.29 1.84 0.28
CA VAL A 28 4.08 2.43 1.61
C VAL A 28 4.44 1.44 2.72
N LEU A 29 4.09 0.17 2.57
CA LEU A 29 4.52 -0.88 3.48
C LEU A 29 6.05 -0.94 3.58
N ALA A 30 6.75 -0.96 2.45
CA ALA A 30 8.21 -1.00 2.44
C ALA A 30 8.83 0.24 3.14
N ILE A 31 8.30 1.43 2.87
CA ILE A 31 8.77 2.68 3.50
C ILE A 31 8.53 2.64 5.01
N THR A 32 7.32 2.29 5.46
CA THR A 32 6.99 2.22 6.89
C THR A 32 7.84 1.19 7.64
N GLU A 33 8.11 0.04 7.04
CA GLU A 33 8.98 -0.98 7.63
C GLU A 33 10.44 -0.57 7.66
N TRP A 34 10.93 0.14 6.63
CA TRP A 34 12.27 0.73 6.63
C TRP A 34 12.41 1.77 7.74
N VAL A 35 11.51 2.75 7.83
CA VAL A 35 11.50 3.76 8.90
C VAL A 35 11.43 3.08 10.28
N ARG A 36 10.59 2.06 10.44
CA ARG A 36 10.48 1.31 11.70
C ARG A 36 11.78 0.58 12.05
N ALA A 37 12.44 -0.03 11.07
CA ALA A 37 13.69 -0.74 11.27
C ALA A 37 14.82 0.22 11.66
N ASP A 38 14.90 1.37 10.97
CA ASP A 38 15.88 2.42 11.21
C ASP A 38 15.73 3.03 12.62
N LEU A 39 14.48 3.33 13.02
CA LEU A 39 14.18 3.87 14.35
C LEU A 39 14.32 2.85 15.49
N LYS A 40 14.31 1.55 15.21
CA LYS A 40 14.39 0.50 16.25
C LYS A 40 15.72 0.57 17.02
N ASP A 41 16.80 0.89 16.32
CA ASP A 41 18.15 0.92 16.86
C ASP A 41 18.67 2.36 17.06
N ALA A 42 17.80 3.35 16.90
CA ALA A 42 18.14 4.76 17.02
C ALA A 42 18.40 5.16 18.48
N THR A 43 19.64 5.53 18.79
CA THR A 43 20.01 6.14 20.09
C THR A 43 19.76 7.65 20.13
N SER A 44 19.50 8.28 18.97
CA SER A 44 19.13 9.68 18.84
C SER A 44 18.28 9.91 17.58
N LEU A 45 17.16 10.61 17.71
CA LEU A 45 16.32 11.00 16.56
C LEU A 45 16.96 12.12 15.74
N ALA A 46 17.87 12.90 16.32
CA ALA A 46 18.50 14.05 15.68
C ALA A 46 19.45 13.68 14.53
N SER A 47 19.87 12.41 14.42
CA SER A 47 20.70 11.91 13.32
C SER A 47 19.92 11.55 12.06
N HIS A 48 18.58 11.57 12.09
CA HIS A 48 17.74 11.10 10.99
C HIS A 48 17.12 12.28 10.25
N SER A 49 17.82 12.78 9.22
CA SER A 49 17.42 13.98 8.49
C SER A 49 16.03 13.90 7.84
N TYR A 50 15.62 12.70 7.43
CA TYR A 50 14.33 12.46 6.77
C TYR A 50 13.13 12.69 7.70
N LEU A 51 13.30 12.56 9.03
CA LEU A 51 12.23 12.79 10.00
C LEU A 51 11.73 14.22 9.97
N LYS A 52 12.63 15.18 9.71
CA LYS A 52 12.27 16.60 9.60
C LYS A 52 11.27 16.82 8.46
N ASP A 53 11.53 16.20 7.31
CA ASP A 53 10.67 16.34 6.13
C ASP A 53 9.34 15.61 6.33
N MET A 54 9.35 14.43 6.96
CA MET A 54 8.12 13.73 7.37
C MET A 54 7.26 14.56 8.32
N LEU A 55 7.86 15.14 9.37
CA LEU A 55 7.15 15.95 10.36
C LEU A 55 6.60 17.24 9.75
N ARG A 56 7.37 17.88 8.86
CA ARG A 56 6.91 19.04 8.11
C ARG A 56 5.71 18.70 7.26
N LEU A 57 5.77 17.63 6.47
CA LEU A 57 4.64 17.21 5.64
C LEU A 57 3.42 16.82 6.49
N ALA A 58 3.63 16.17 7.63
CA ALA A 58 2.55 15.86 8.57
C ALA A 58 1.90 17.14 9.12
N ALA A 59 2.69 18.16 9.47
CA ALA A 59 2.17 19.44 9.94
C ALA A 59 1.40 20.18 8.84
N ASP A 60 1.92 20.20 7.61
CA ASP A 60 1.26 20.83 6.46
C ASP A 60 -0.10 20.15 6.16
N LEU A 61 -0.20 18.83 6.34
CA LEU A 61 -1.44 18.06 6.16
C LEU A 61 -2.37 18.09 7.38
N ALA A 62 -1.88 18.48 8.56
CA ALA A 62 -2.65 18.41 9.80
C ALA A 62 -3.86 19.33 9.81
N ASP A 63 -3.88 20.37 8.98
CA ASP A 63 -4.99 21.31 8.86
C ASP A 63 -6.02 20.89 7.80
N GLU A 64 -5.70 19.90 6.97
CA GLU A 64 -6.53 19.47 5.84
C GLU A 64 -7.63 18.47 6.27
N ASP A 65 -8.90 18.86 6.14
CA ASP A 65 -10.04 18.05 6.62
C ASP A 65 -10.17 16.70 5.89
N TRP A 66 -9.80 16.64 4.60
CA TRP A 66 -9.81 15.38 3.85
C TRP A 66 -8.74 14.41 4.38
N TYR A 67 -7.58 14.92 4.82
CA TYR A 67 -6.50 14.10 5.34
C TYR A 67 -6.85 13.55 6.72
N LYS A 68 -7.39 14.38 7.61
CA LYS A 68 -7.93 13.94 8.91
C LYS A 68 -8.94 12.82 8.74
N THR A 69 -9.88 13.02 7.81
CA THR A 69 -10.91 12.01 7.50
C THR A 69 -10.30 10.69 7.02
N ALA A 70 -9.26 10.75 6.17
CA ALA A 70 -8.58 9.56 5.68
C ALA A 70 -7.81 8.83 6.80
N VAL A 71 -7.12 9.57 7.68
CA VAL A 71 -6.41 9.01 8.83
C VAL A 71 -7.37 8.35 9.81
N ASP A 72 -8.47 9.02 10.15
CA ASP A 72 -9.51 8.48 11.05
C ASP A 72 -10.16 7.22 10.46
N LEU A 73 -10.46 7.23 9.16
CA LEU A 73 -11.02 6.08 8.48
C LEU A 73 -10.02 4.92 8.47
N TYR A 74 -8.76 5.19 8.16
CA TYR A 74 -7.68 4.20 8.13
C TYR A 74 -7.50 3.55 9.50
N ASP A 75 -7.49 4.32 10.59
CA ASP A 75 -7.37 3.79 11.96
C ASP A 75 -8.55 2.87 12.31
N LYS A 76 -9.78 3.32 12.01
CA LYS A 76 -11.02 2.55 12.25
C LYS A 76 -11.01 1.21 11.52
N VAL A 77 -10.72 1.20 10.21
CA VAL A 77 -10.74 -0.04 9.41
C VAL A 77 -9.51 -0.91 9.63
N SER A 78 -8.49 -0.40 10.33
CA SER A 78 -7.32 -1.15 10.76
C SER A 78 -7.48 -1.81 12.12
N PHE A 79 -8.61 -1.59 12.81
CA PHE A 79 -8.93 -2.20 14.11
C PHE A 79 -7.83 -1.98 15.17
N GLY A 80 -7.22 -0.80 15.18
CA GLY A 80 -6.11 -0.47 16.08
C GLY A 80 -4.79 -1.20 15.77
N GLN A 81 -4.70 -1.89 14.63
CA GLN A 81 -3.53 -2.63 14.17
C GLN A 81 -3.09 -2.22 12.75
N PRO A 82 -2.84 -0.92 12.47
CA PRO A 82 -2.57 -0.40 11.11
C PRO A 82 -1.44 -1.12 10.39
N ARG A 83 -0.36 -1.46 11.11
CA ARG A 83 0.76 -2.22 10.57
C ARG A 83 0.34 -3.62 10.12
N ALA A 84 -0.33 -4.39 10.99
CA ALA A 84 -0.73 -5.75 10.67
C ALA A 84 -1.77 -5.78 9.54
N ALA A 85 -2.69 -4.80 9.54
CA ALA A 85 -3.70 -4.65 8.50
C ALA A 85 -3.07 -4.28 7.14
N LEU A 86 -2.04 -3.43 7.09
CA LEU A 86 -1.30 -3.13 5.86
C LEU A 86 -0.52 -4.34 5.34
N TRP A 87 0.14 -5.10 6.22
CA TRP A 87 0.77 -6.38 5.84
C TRP A 87 -0.26 -7.36 5.27
N ALA A 88 -1.40 -7.52 5.94
CA ALA A 88 -2.48 -8.40 5.49
C ALA A 88 -3.00 -7.98 4.11
N ALA A 89 -3.24 -6.69 3.89
CA ALA A 89 -3.67 -6.17 2.59
C ALA A 89 -2.64 -6.49 1.49
N VAL A 90 -1.36 -6.19 1.70
CA VAL A 90 -0.32 -6.48 0.69
C VAL A 90 -0.21 -7.99 0.41
N LEU A 91 -0.25 -8.84 1.45
CA LEU A 91 -0.24 -10.29 1.27
C LEU A 91 -1.48 -10.78 0.50
N MET A 92 -2.67 -10.24 0.80
CA MET A 92 -3.90 -10.57 0.07
C MET A 92 -3.81 -10.15 -1.40
N ALA A 93 -3.25 -8.99 -1.71
CA ALA A 93 -2.99 -8.57 -3.08
C ALA A 93 -2.08 -9.56 -3.83
N LEU A 94 -1.05 -10.08 -3.17
CA LEU A 94 -0.15 -11.09 -3.73
C LEU A 94 -0.87 -12.44 -3.90
N VAL A 95 -1.64 -12.88 -2.91
CA VAL A 95 -2.43 -14.12 -2.97
C VAL A 95 -3.39 -14.09 -4.15
N VAL A 96 -4.13 -13.00 -4.35
CA VAL A 96 -5.04 -12.84 -5.49
C VAL A 96 -4.29 -12.97 -6.83
N ARG A 97 -3.10 -12.38 -6.94
CA ARG A 97 -2.31 -12.38 -8.19
C ARG A 97 -1.66 -13.73 -8.48
N LEU A 98 -1.13 -14.39 -7.44
CA LEU A 98 -0.45 -15.67 -7.54
C LEU A 98 -1.42 -16.86 -7.64
N ASN A 99 -2.60 -16.78 -7.01
CA ASN A 99 -3.58 -17.86 -7.02
C ASN A 99 -4.35 -17.86 -8.35
N ARG A 100 -3.83 -18.57 -9.35
CA ARG A 100 -4.42 -18.56 -10.70
C ARG A 100 -5.77 -19.28 -10.84
N HIS A 101 -6.12 -20.13 -9.88
CA HIS A 101 -7.26 -21.06 -9.97
C HIS A 101 -8.28 -20.86 -8.86
N GLY A 102 -8.19 -19.76 -8.10
CA GLY A 102 -9.17 -19.49 -7.06
C GLY A 102 -10.52 -19.01 -7.63
N PRO A 103 -11.58 -19.00 -6.81
CA PRO A 103 -12.92 -18.60 -7.24
C PRO A 103 -12.94 -17.14 -7.70
N GLU A 104 -13.49 -16.90 -8.89
CA GLU A 104 -13.42 -15.60 -9.57
C GLU A 104 -14.05 -14.46 -8.77
N GLU A 105 -15.28 -14.64 -8.29
CA GLU A 105 -16.01 -13.63 -7.53
C GLU A 105 -15.26 -13.21 -6.26
N VAL A 106 -14.70 -14.21 -5.55
CA VAL A 106 -13.93 -14.00 -4.33
C VAL A 106 -12.64 -13.26 -4.64
N GLN A 107 -11.92 -13.64 -5.70
CA GLN A 107 -10.69 -12.96 -6.10
C GLN A 107 -10.93 -11.51 -6.51
N GLN A 108 -12.00 -11.25 -7.26
CA GLN A 108 -12.34 -9.89 -7.68
C GLN A 108 -12.71 -9.02 -6.48
N ALA A 109 -13.54 -9.53 -5.56
CA ALA A 109 -13.91 -8.81 -4.35
C ALA A 109 -12.68 -8.53 -3.48
N LEU A 110 -11.85 -9.54 -3.21
CA LEU A 110 -10.62 -9.37 -2.42
C LEU A 110 -9.66 -8.39 -3.07
N SER A 111 -9.51 -8.43 -4.40
CA SER A 111 -8.65 -7.49 -5.13
C SER A 111 -9.12 -6.05 -4.93
N TRP A 112 -10.40 -5.78 -5.11
CA TRP A 112 -10.91 -4.41 -5.00
C TRP A 112 -10.93 -3.88 -3.58
N VAL A 113 -11.29 -4.71 -2.60
CA VAL A 113 -11.23 -4.34 -1.17
C VAL A 113 -9.78 -4.04 -0.77
N THR A 114 -8.85 -4.89 -1.20
CA THR A 114 -7.42 -4.70 -0.92
C THR A 114 -6.88 -3.46 -1.63
N ALA A 115 -7.26 -3.21 -2.87
CA ALA A 115 -6.88 -2.01 -3.61
C ALA A 115 -7.39 -0.74 -2.92
N ALA A 116 -8.64 -0.72 -2.47
CA ALA A 116 -9.22 0.40 -1.73
C ALA A 116 -8.47 0.63 -0.40
N TYR A 117 -8.17 -0.44 0.35
CA TYR A 117 -7.39 -0.34 1.58
C TYR A 117 -5.98 0.17 1.32
N CYS A 118 -5.26 -0.36 0.32
CA CYS A 118 -3.92 0.08 -0.02
C CYS A 118 -3.88 1.57 -0.44
N LEU A 119 -4.89 2.02 -1.18
CA LEU A 119 -5.04 3.44 -1.52
C LEU A 119 -5.28 4.29 -0.27
N LEU A 120 -6.23 3.89 0.58
CA LEU A 120 -6.51 4.57 1.84
C LEU A 120 -5.27 4.64 2.74
N ALA A 121 -4.54 3.54 2.89
CA ALA A 121 -3.30 3.48 3.66
C ALA A 121 -2.24 4.43 3.07
N THR A 122 -2.13 4.50 1.74
CA THR A 122 -1.21 5.42 1.07
C THR A 122 -1.54 6.88 1.38
N VAL A 123 -2.83 7.21 1.37
CA VAL A 123 -3.30 8.56 1.70
C VAL A 123 -3.04 8.87 3.19
N ALA A 124 -3.42 7.98 4.09
CA ALA A 124 -3.25 8.16 5.54
C ALA A 124 -1.78 8.19 5.99
N LEU A 125 -0.90 7.49 5.27
CA LEU A 125 0.54 7.41 5.56
C LEU A 125 1.36 8.32 4.64
N MET A 126 0.73 9.30 3.97
CA MET A 126 1.39 10.22 3.05
C MET A 126 2.64 10.90 3.64
N PRO A 127 2.72 11.28 4.94
CA PRO A 127 3.94 11.82 5.52
C PRO A 127 5.16 10.91 5.37
N TYR A 128 4.99 9.59 5.38
CA TYR A 128 6.08 8.63 5.17
C TYR A 128 6.70 8.73 3.78
N LEU A 129 5.98 9.23 2.77
CA LEU A 129 6.51 9.38 1.42
C LEU A 129 7.63 10.42 1.34
N ALA A 130 7.72 11.33 2.30
CA ALA A 130 8.85 12.26 2.41
C ALA A 130 10.15 11.55 2.83
N ALA A 131 10.06 10.41 3.52
CA ALA A 131 11.21 9.72 4.10
C ALA A 131 12.27 9.27 3.06
N PRO A 132 11.89 8.60 1.95
CA PRO A 132 12.85 8.22 0.90
C PRO A 132 13.27 9.39 -0.02
N GLY A 133 12.69 10.58 0.11
CA GLY A 133 12.92 11.71 -0.79
C GLY A 133 12.69 11.35 -2.26
N ALA A 134 13.64 11.70 -3.14
CA ALA A 134 13.57 11.37 -4.57
C ALA A 134 13.55 9.84 -4.86
N GLY A 135 13.96 9.00 -3.90
CA GLY A 135 13.92 7.55 -4.01
C GLY A 135 12.50 6.96 -4.07
N VAL A 136 11.47 7.74 -3.73
CA VAL A 136 10.06 7.31 -3.79
C VAL A 136 9.65 6.83 -5.19
N ILE A 137 10.17 7.46 -6.25
CA ILE A 137 9.86 7.09 -7.64
C ILE A 137 10.44 5.71 -7.98
N LEU A 138 11.67 5.44 -7.53
CA LEU A 138 12.30 4.14 -7.71
C LEU A 138 11.55 3.05 -6.95
N LEU A 139 11.16 3.32 -5.70
CA LEU A 139 10.36 2.38 -4.89
C LEU A 139 9.00 2.10 -5.54
N LEU A 140 8.34 3.12 -6.09
CA LEU A 140 7.09 2.94 -6.83
C LEU A 140 7.30 2.04 -8.06
N ALA A 141 8.36 2.27 -8.82
CA ALA A 141 8.70 1.46 -10.00
C ALA A 141 8.99 0.01 -9.63
N LEU A 142 9.74 -0.23 -8.54
CA LEU A 142 10.02 -1.58 -8.02
C LEU A 142 8.75 -2.28 -7.55
N SER A 143 7.89 -1.59 -6.79
CA SER A 143 6.60 -2.13 -6.33
C SER A 143 5.67 -2.46 -7.49
N GLY A 144 5.59 -1.57 -8.49
CA GLY A 144 4.84 -1.80 -9.73
C GLY A 144 5.39 -3.01 -10.51
N GLY A 145 6.71 -3.12 -10.61
CA GLY A 145 7.40 -4.27 -11.21
C GLY A 145 7.06 -5.58 -10.51
N LEU A 146 7.09 -5.61 -9.17
CA LEU A 146 6.75 -6.82 -8.40
C LEU A 146 5.29 -7.22 -8.61
N VAL A 147 4.37 -6.26 -8.54
CA VAL A 147 2.94 -6.48 -8.79
C VAL A 147 2.70 -7.01 -10.20
N HIS A 148 3.39 -6.46 -11.19
CA HIS A 148 3.32 -6.91 -12.59
C HIS A 148 3.84 -8.34 -12.76
N VAL A 149 5.01 -8.66 -12.18
CA VAL A 149 5.60 -10.00 -12.21
C VAL A 149 4.68 -11.02 -11.54
N ALA A 150 4.12 -10.71 -10.37
CA ALA A 150 3.20 -11.59 -9.65
C ALA A 150 1.91 -11.91 -10.42
N THR A 151 1.60 -11.12 -11.45
CA THR A 151 0.38 -11.26 -12.27
C THR A 151 0.57 -12.15 -13.50
N ARG A 152 1.81 -12.19 -14.03
CA ARG A 152 2.19 -13.01 -15.17
C ARG A 152 2.28 -14.47 -14.82
#